data_AF-A0A7C5Q514-F1
#
_entry.id   AF-A0A7C5Q514-F1
#
_cell.length_a   1.000
_cell.length_b   1.000
_cell.length_c   1.000
_cell.angle_alpha   90.00
_cell.angle_beta   90.00
_cell.angle_gamma   90.00
#
_symmetry.space_group_name_H-M   'P 1'
#
loop_
_entity.id
_entity.type
_entity.pdbx_description
1 polymer ?
#
loop_
_entity_poly.entity_id
_entity_poly.type
_entity_poly.pdbx_seq_one_letter_code
_entity_poly.pdbx_strand_id
1 'polypeptide(L)'
;MADGILTRIAPAGGQKIATGDQQPTAKDPTGFGNLLRRSLDAVNRSAAEADQMVAGLVSGEHANIHETILAMEKAGLQMRLLVRAQNKVVDAYKEIMRMQL
;
A
#
# COMPACT_ATOMS: atom_id res chain seq x y z
N MET A 1 -48.27 -54.73 -21.23
CA MET A 1 -47.92 -55.73 -20.20
C MET A 1 -46.39 -55.74 -20.15
N ALA A 2 -45.80 -54.88 -19.31
CA ALA A 2 -45.22 -55.22 -17.99
C ALA A 2 -43.92 -56.03 -18.17
N ASP A 3 -42.77 -55.77 -17.56
CA ASP A 3 -42.23 -54.81 -16.59
C ASP A 3 -40.73 -55.18 -16.53
N GLY A 4 -39.82 -54.31 -16.08
CA GLY A 4 -38.43 -54.76 -15.89
C GLY A 4 -37.35 -53.70 -16.01
N ILE A 5 -37.52 -52.60 -15.28
CA ILE A 5 -36.48 -51.62 -14.99
C ILE A 5 -35.34 -52.33 -14.24
N LEU A 6 -34.18 -52.50 -14.86
CA LEU A 6 -32.91 -52.75 -14.16
C LEU A 6 -31.83 -51.83 -14.72
N THR A 7 -32.01 -50.54 -14.45
CA THR A 7 -30.95 -49.55 -14.39
C THR A 7 -29.96 -49.97 -13.30
N ARG A 8 -28.88 -50.64 -13.69
CA ARG A 8 -27.76 -50.93 -12.80
C ARG A 8 -26.85 -49.70 -12.71
N ILE A 9 -27.25 -48.72 -11.90
CA ILE A 9 -26.33 -47.70 -11.38
C ILE A 9 -25.60 -48.30 -10.18
N ALA A 10 -24.31 -48.59 -10.36
CA ALA A 10 -23.39 -48.83 -9.26
C ALA A 10 -22.85 -47.49 -8.72
N PRO A 11 -22.48 -47.41 -7.43
CA PRO A 11 -22.31 -46.16 -6.70
C PRO A 11 -20.85 -45.70 -6.74
N ALA A 12 -20.61 -44.47 -7.18
CA ALA A 12 -19.31 -43.84 -7.07
C ALA A 12 -19.43 -42.55 -6.25
N GLY A 13 -18.93 -42.63 -5.01
CA GLY A 13 -18.14 -41.56 -4.41
C GLY A 13 -18.90 -40.36 -3.87
N GLY A 14 -19.23 -40.43 -2.58
CA GLY A 14 -18.73 -39.45 -1.60
C GLY A 14 -18.81 -37.97 -1.98
N GLN A 15 -19.97 -37.39 -1.67
CA GLN A 15 -20.10 -36.16 -0.88
C GLN A 15 -18.76 -35.55 -0.40
N LYS A 16 -18.33 -34.47 -1.07
CA LYS A 16 -17.65 -33.34 -0.43
C LYS A 16 -18.10 -32.05 -1.14
N ILE A 17 -19.13 -31.46 -0.57
CA ILE A 17 -19.46 -30.04 -0.79
C ILE A 17 -18.33 -29.28 -0.09
N ALA A 18 -17.25 -29.02 -0.82
CA ALA A 18 -16.20 -28.14 -0.35
C ALA A 18 -16.67 -26.70 -0.59
N THR A 19 -17.42 -26.17 0.38
CA THR A 19 -17.41 -24.75 0.70
C THR A 19 -15.97 -24.39 1.07
N GLY A 20 -15.15 -24.13 0.05
CA GLY A 20 -13.87 -23.49 0.19
C GLY A 20 -14.08 -22.05 -0.22
N ASP A 21 -14.20 -21.17 0.77
CA ASP A 21 -13.95 -19.74 0.63
C ASP A 21 -12.76 -19.56 -0.32
N GLN A 22 -13.07 -19.13 -1.54
CA GLN A 22 -12.07 -18.64 -2.47
C GLN A 22 -11.51 -17.37 -1.85
N GLN A 23 -10.48 -17.57 -1.06
CA GLN A 23 -9.46 -16.61 -0.70
C GLN A 23 -9.30 -15.60 -1.85
N PRO A 24 -9.55 -14.29 -1.64
CA PRO A 24 -9.29 -13.32 -2.68
C PRO A 24 -7.78 -13.23 -2.89
N THR A 25 -7.28 -14.02 -3.85
CA THR A 25 -5.95 -13.83 -4.45
C THR A 25 -6.05 -12.70 -5.46
N ALA A 26 -6.22 -11.48 -4.96
CA ALA A 26 -5.84 -10.28 -5.69
C ALA A 26 -4.68 -9.67 -4.91
N LYS A 27 -3.46 -10.17 -5.19
CA LYS A 27 -2.26 -9.36 -4.95
C LYS A 27 -2.35 -8.19 -5.91
N ASP A 28 -3.06 -7.15 -5.51
CA ASP A 28 -3.13 -5.92 -6.26
C ASP A 28 -1.73 -5.28 -6.19
N PRO A 29 -0.98 -5.21 -7.31
CA PRO A 29 0.36 -4.62 -7.30
C PRO A 29 0.31 -3.12 -6.95
N THR A 30 -0.89 -2.53 -6.89
CA THR A 30 -1.16 -1.14 -6.51
C THR A 30 -1.61 -0.96 -5.06
N GLY A 31 -1.43 -1.97 -4.19
CA GLY A 31 -1.83 -1.88 -2.78
C GLY A 31 -1.30 -0.61 -2.08
N PHE A 32 -2.10 -0.07 -1.16
CA PHE A 32 -1.80 1.15 -0.40
C PHE A 32 -0.38 1.16 0.20
N GLY A 33 0.12 0.02 0.67
CA GLY A 33 1.49 -0.10 1.18
C GLY A 33 2.57 0.20 0.13
N ASN A 34 2.37 -0.21 -1.13
CA ASN A 34 3.28 0.12 -2.23
C ASN A 34 3.23 1.61 -2.57
N LEU A 35 2.03 2.21 -2.57
CA LEU A 35 1.88 3.65 -2.75
C LEU A 35 2.60 4.42 -1.63
N LEU A 36 2.36 4.05 -0.37
CA LEU A 36 2.99 4.67 0.79
C LEU A 36 4.51 4.55 0.74
N ARG A 37 5.03 3.37 0.36
CA ARG A 37 6.47 3.15 0.21
C ARG A 37 7.06 4.05 -0.88
N ARG A 38 6.42 4.16 -2.03
CA ARG A 38 6.84 5.08 -3.10
C ARG A 38 6.80 6.55 -2.64
N SER A 39 5.77 6.95 -1.89
CA SER A 39 5.67 8.30 -1.33
C SER A 39 6.80 8.57 -0.33
N LEU A 40 7.11 7.61 0.53
CA LEU A 40 8.23 7.71 1.47
C LEU A 40 9.57 7.85 0.73
N ASP A 41 9.81 7.02 -0.28
CA ASP A 41 11.01 7.09 -1.11
C ASP A 41 11.13 8.45 -1.82
N ALA A 42 10.01 9.01 -2.28
CA ALA A 42 9.98 10.32 -2.93
C ALA A 42 10.31 11.46 -1.95
N VAL A 43 9.77 11.42 -0.74
CA VAL A 43 10.08 12.40 0.33
C VAL A 43 11.56 12.31 0.69
N ASN A 44 12.11 11.11 0.86
CA ASN A 44 13.51 10.91 1.17
C ASN A 44 14.44 11.47 0.10
N ARG A 45 14.10 11.26 -1.19
CA ARG A 45 14.84 11.87 -2.31
C ARG A 45 14.76 13.39 -2.26
N SER A 46 13.58 13.96 -2.05
CA SER A 46 13.41 15.42 -1.99
C SER A 46 14.20 16.04 -0.83
N ALA A 47 14.30 15.35 0.31
CA ALA A 47 15.12 15.79 1.43
C ALA A 47 16.62 15.76 1.08
N ALA A 48 17.11 14.65 0.52
CA ALA A 48 18.51 14.53 0.11
C ALA A 48 18.90 15.55 -0.96
N GLU A 49 18.01 15.86 -1.91
CA GLU A 49 18.20 16.87 -2.94
C GLU A 49 18.31 18.28 -2.33
N ALA A 50 17.45 18.59 -1.34
CA ALA A 50 17.51 19.85 -0.61
C ALA A 50 18.84 19.98 0.16
N ASP A 51 19.29 18.91 0.83
CA ASP A 51 20.57 18.90 1.55
C ASP A 51 21.77 19.12 0.62
N GLN A 52 21.73 18.52 -0.59
CA GLN A 52 22.76 18.74 -1.62
C GLN A 52 22.79 20.18 -2.11
N MET A 53 21.63 20.79 -2.38
CA MET A 53 21.55 22.19 -2.78
C MET A 53 22.05 23.13 -1.68
N VAL A 54 21.75 22.84 -0.41
CA VAL A 54 22.28 23.60 0.73
C VAL A 54 23.80 23.48 0.78
N ALA A 55 24.35 22.28 0.64
CA ALA A 55 25.79 22.07 0.62
C ALA A 55 26.47 22.83 -0.53
N GLY A 56 25.90 22.77 -1.74
CA GLY A 56 26.40 23.46 -2.92
C GLY A 56 26.29 24.99 -2.85
N LEU A 57 25.29 25.51 -2.12
CA LEU A 57 25.13 26.93 -1.85
C LEU A 57 26.18 27.43 -0.84
N VAL A 58 26.39 26.68 0.24
CA VAL A 58 27.37 27.04 1.29
C VAL A 58 28.81 26.90 0.80
N SER A 59 29.10 25.92 -0.06
CA SER A 59 30.42 25.74 -0.68
C SER A 59 30.74 26.80 -1.74
N GLY A 60 29.74 27.58 -2.19
CA GLY A 60 29.89 28.57 -3.26
C GLY A 60 29.93 27.96 -4.67
N GLU A 61 29.66 26.65 -4.79
CA GLU A 61 29.62 25.93 -6.06
C GLU A 61 28.38 26.33 -6.90
N HIS A 62 27.32 26.83 -6.23
CA HIS A 62 26.05 27.25 -6.85
C HIS A 62 25.50 28.48 -6.12
N ALA A 63 25.03 29.52 -6.83
CA ALA A 63 24.52 30.75 -6.21
C ALA A 63 22.98 30.85 -6.14
N ASN A 64 22.25 29.77 -6.47
CA ASN A 64 20.80 29.76 -6.52
C ASN A 64 20.17 29.54 -5.14
N ILE A 65 20.27 30.56 -4.29
CA ILE A 65 19.63 30.58 -2.98
C ILE A 65 18.11 30.40 -3.05
N HIS A 66 17.47 30.92 -4.10
CA HIS A 66 16.01 30.84 -4.28
C HIS A 66 15.55 29.39 -4.49
N GLU A 67 16.24 28.64 -5.35
CA GLU A 67 15.92 27.22 -5.60
C GLU A 67 16.21 26.37 -4.36
N THR A 68 17.31 26.66 -3.66
CA THR A 68 17.68 25.96 -2.42
C THR A 68 16.61 26.13 -1.34
N ILE A 69 16.15 27.36 -1.10
CA ILE A 69 15.08 27.65 -0.14
C ILE A 69 13.77 26.98 -0.56
N LEU A 70 13.43 27.04 -1.84
CA LEU A 70 12.22 26.41 -2.36
C LEU A 70 12.25 24.89 -2.16
N ALA A 71 13.41 24.26 -2.40
CA ALA A 71 13.59 22.84 -2.22
C ALA A 71 13.47 22.42 -0.75
N MET A 72 14.07 23.19 0.16
CA MET A 72 13.94 22.98 1.61
C MET A 72 12.47 23.08 2.06
N GLU A 73 11.75 24.11 1.62
CA GLU A 73 10.32 24.29 1.95
C GLU A 73 9.46 23.15 1.40
N LYS A 74 9.73 22.73 0.16
CA LYS A 74 9.05 21.60 -0.48
C LYS A 74 9.29 20.31 0.30
N ALA A 75 10.54 19.99 0.64
CA ALA A 75 10.89 18.81 1.42
C ALA A 75 10.22 18.83 2.80
N GLY A 76 10.25 19.98 3.49
CA GLY A 76 9.59 20.17 4.78
C GLY A 76 8.07 19.98 4.72
N LEU A 77 7.41 20.54 3.70
CA LEU A 77 5.97 20.37 3.50
C LEU A 77 5.61 18.90 3.24
N GLN A 78 6.36 18.23 2.37
CA GLN A 78 6.16 16.82 2.04
C GLN A 78 6.33 15.92 3.28
N MET A 79 7.32 16.18 4.12
CA MET A 79 7.50 15.46 5.38
C MET A 79 6.32 15.66 6.33
N ARG A 80 5.82 16.89 6.49
CA ARG A 80 4.63 17.17 7.32
C ARG A 80 3.36 16.47 6.78
N LEU A 81 3.24 16.32 5.47
CA LEU A 81 2.15 15.56 4.85
C LEU A 81 2.28 14.06 5.15
N LEU A 82 3.49 13.51 5.05
CA LEU A 82 3.77 12.10 5.31
C LEU A 82 3.45 11.72 6.76
N VAL A 83 3.87 12.51 7.74
CA VAL A 83 3.57 12.26 9.17
C VAL A 83 2.05 12.26 9.41
N ARG A 84 1.32 13.17 8.78
CA ARG A 84 -0.16 13.19 8.86
C ARG A 84 -0.78 11.94 8.25
N ALA A 85 -0.27 11.48 7.11
CA ALA A 85 -0.72 10.24 6.49
C ALA A 85 -0.45 9.02 7.39
N GLN A 86 0.75 8.93 7.97
CA GLN A 86 1.12 7.87 8.92
C GLN A 86 0.15 7.84 10.12
N ASN A 87 -0.10 8.99 10.74
CA ASN A 87 -1.04 9.09 11.86
C ASN A 87 -2.44 8.64 11.46
N LYS A 88 -2.93 9.08 10.29
CA LYS A 88 -4.27 8.70 9.81
C LYS A 88 -4.41 7.21 9.54
N VAL A 89 -3.35 6.56 9.05
CA VAL A 89 -3.32 5.10 8.85
C VAL A 89 -3.38 4.36 10.19
N VAL A 90 -2.60 4.80 11.17
CA VAL A 90 -2.61 4.24 12.53
C VAL A 90 -3.99 4.42 13.18
N ASP A 91 -4.62 5.58 13.00
CA ASP A 91 -5.95 5.86 13.54
C ASP A 91 -7.01 4.98 12.87
N ALA A 92 -6.96 4.81 11.55
CA ALA A 92 -7.86 3.93 10.82
C ALA A 92 -7.74 2.47 11.29
N TYR A 93 -6.52 2.01 11.56
CA TYR A 93 -6.28 0.68 12.13
C TYR A 93 -6.89 0.54 13.54
N LYS A 94 -6.69 1.54 14.41
CA LYS A 94 -7.28 1.57 15.76
C LYS A 94 -8.81 1.59 15.74
N GLU A 95 -9.42 2.29 14.79
CA GLU A 95 -10.88 2.39 14.66
C GLU A 95 -11.50 1.03 14.28
N ILE A 96 -10.89 0.30 13.33
CA ILE A 96 -11.35 -1.04 12.95
C ILE A 96 -11.30 -2.00 14.16
N MET A 97 -10.25 -1.91 14.98
CA MET A 97 -10.13 -2.73 16.21
C MET A 97 -11.22 -2.40 17.24
N ARG A 98 -11.67 -1.14 17.31
CA ARG A 98 -12.75 -0.72 18.22
C ARG A 98 -14.14 -1.19 17.79
N MET A 99 -14.37 -1.41 16.49
CA MET A 99 -15.65 -1.95 16.01
C MET A 99 -15.82 -3.46 16.26
N GLN A 100 -14.73 -4.20 16.49
CA GLN A 100 -14.75 -5.66 16.68
C GLN A 100 -14.80 -6.10 18.15
N LEU A 101 -14.69 -5.16 19.10
CA LEU A 101 -14.80 -5.40 20.54
C LEU A 101 -16.24 -5.26 21.03
#